data_AF-A0A956D5G6-F1
#
_entry.id   AF-A0A956D5G6-F1
#
_cell.length_a   1.000
_cell.length_b   1.000
_cell.length_c   1.000
_cell.angle_alpha   90.00
_cell.angle_beta   90.00
_cell.angle_gamma   90.00
#
_symmetry.space_group_name_H-M   'P 1'
#
loop_
_entity.id
_entity.type
_entity.pdbx_description
1 polymer ?
#
loop_
_entity_poly.entity_id
_entity_poly.type
_entity_poly.pdbx_seq_one_letter_code
_entity_poly.pdbx_strand_id
1 'polypeptide(L)'
;PVSTSCSTCTPTAEVCNGRDDDCDGRSDEHATDERCGGGDDDCDGRTDEGDVCEIALLEQSVPAYAPPTTTDVNADGRADVCGRGYGGVWCHFATDDGWSEKTATRPAWSDPNGWNDVDNYATFRMGDLNDDGHADLCARANAGVVCHLGGPDGFAEEGANWRALSDDAGWDAPRHYLTIRLADVNGDGRDDLCARSAAGLQCWLSDGESFATAIDGPRWSNDSGWGAARYYGTIRFGDLNGDGRADVCARAAAGVECFLSDGEGFPTRVEGPRWSDDAGWGAMQHWSTMRLADVDGDGFTDLCARSASDLRCVRFDGSAFADTLIVGNYSNESGWNDVSNYATLRVGDVNADGADDLCLRANAGMRCNLWNGEGFDVIEGPGWHDDQGWNGDAYFHGIQLADVNGDRRADVCARAGAGWRCHPARDLVGEDGVERPGFGDARSVDEFTNDGGWSAPEYRTTILIGGPRCLAATETCNGVDDDCDRVIDEVSMAETCNGADDDCDGAVDEHAGDESCNGADDDCDGVVDEDVCSGDASVPGADAGPSAPSGSGESAVGGCGCATPGASNGPSGAWALCALGLALWRRRRRRV
;
A
#
# COMPACT_ATOMS: atom_id res chain seq x y z
N PRO A 1 64.34 -40.63 -1.79
CA PRO A 1 63.24 -41.47 -2.33
C PRO A 1 62.37 -42.01 -1.18
N VAL A 2 61.11 -41.68 -0.98
CA VAL A 2 60.14 -40.79 -1.63
C VAL A 2 59.38 -40.18 -0.44
N SER A 3 59.27 -38.86 -0.36
CA SER A 3 58.51 -38.20 0.70
C SER A 3 57.03 -38.29 0.37
N THR A 4 56.33 -39.26 0.96
CA THR A 4 54.87 -39.31 0.94
C THR A 4 54.35 -38.34 2.00
N SER A 5 54.01 -37.12 1.58
CA SER A 5 53.18 -36.23 2.38
C SER A 5 51.74 -36.74 2.32
N CYS A 6 51.22 -37.30 3.41
CA CYS A 6 49.77 -37.39 3.57
C CYS A 6 49.26 -35.97 3.77
N SER A 7 48.55 -35.43 2.78
CA SER A 7 47.72 -34.24 2.96
C SER A 7 46.61 -34.60 3.94
N THR A 8 46.61 -33.96 5.09
CA THR A 8 45.50 -34.00 6.04
C THR A 8 44.36 -33.17 5.45
N CYS A 9 43.44 -33.85 4.77
CA CYS A 9 42.18 -33.25 4.36
C CYS A 9 41.33 -33.04 5.62
N THR A 10 40.88 -31.81 5.85
CA THR A 10 40.05 -31.45 7.01
C THR A 10 38.65 -31.24 6.47
N PRO A 11 37.70 -32.17 6.68
CA PRO A 11 36.40 -32.12 6.04
C PRO A 11 35.66 -30.82 6.39
N THR A 12 35.34 -30.05 5.36
CA THR A 12 34.42 -28.91 5.39
C THR A 12 33.19 -29.22 4.54
N ALA A 13 32.16 -28.38 4.59
CA ALA A 13 31.07 -28.49 3.62
C ALA A 13 31.63 -28.23 2.21
N GLU A 14 31.15 -29.01 1.24
CA GLU A 14 31.45 -28.83 -0.18
C GLU A 14 31.10 -27.41 -0.62
N VAL A 15 31.98 -26.80 -1.42
CA VAL A 15 31.71 -25.56 -2.14
C VAL A 15 32.21 -25.75 -3.57
N CYS A 16 31.49 -25.21 -4.56
CA CYS A 16 31.76 -25.47 -5.99
C CYS A 16 33.10 -24.87 -6.44
N ASN A 17 34.20 -25.58 -6.14
CA ASN A 17 35.57 -25.11 -6.32
C ASN A 17 36.45 -26.15 -7.04
N GLY A 18 35.88 -27.30 -7.41
CA GLY A 18 36.57 -28.39 -8.10
C GLY A 18 37.41 -29.25 -7.16
N ARG A 19 37.11 -29.27 -5.86
CA ARG A 19 37.85 -30.04 -4.84
C ARG A 19 36.90 -30.90 -4.04
N ASP A 20 37.49 -31.91 -3.44
CA ASP A 20 36.90 -32.81 -2.44
C ASP A 20 37.13 -32.15 -1.07
N ASP A 21 36.23 -31.25 -0.67
CA ASP A 21 36.36 -30.45 0.56
C ASP A 21 35.95 -31.25 1.81
N ASP A 22 35.06 -32.23 1.66
CA ASP A 22 34.59 -33.15 2.70
C ASP A 22 35.38 -34.47 2.74
N CYS A 23 36.28 -34.67 1.78
CA CYS A 23 37.24 -35.76 1.70
C CYS A 23 36.58 -37.15 1.49
N ASP A 24 35.36 -37.22 0.93
CA ASP A 24 34.67 -38.47 0.63
C ASP A 24 35.12 -39.15 -0.68
N GLY A 25 35.93 -38.45 -1.48
CA GLY A 25 36.48 -38.92 -2.75
C GLY A 25 35.67 -38.51 -3.98
N ARG A 26 34.68 -37.63 -3.82
CA ARG A 26 33.98 -36.92 -4.88
C ARG A 26 34.35 -35.43 -4.81
N SER A 27 33.81 -34.62 -5.69
CA SER A 27 34.13 -33.18 -5.69
C SER A 27 32.85 -32.45 -6.02
N ASP A 28 32.55 -31.44 -5.22
CA ASP A 28 31.40 -30.56 -5.40
C ASP A 28 30.05 -31.31 -5.39
N GLU A 29 29.93 -32.38 -4.60
CA GLU A 29 28.64 -33.02 -4.28
C GLU A 29 27.89 -32.28 -3.16
N HIS A 30 26.61 -32.59 -2.94
CA HIS A 30 25.78 -31.89 -1.94
C HIS A 30 25.47 -30.40 -2.23
N ALA A 31 25.54 -30.00 -3.51
CA ALA A 31 24.91 -28.81 -4.07
C ALA A 31 23.55 -28.49 -3.43
N THR A 32 23.41 -27.26 -2.92
CA THR A 32 22.17 -26.76 -2.32
C THR A 32 21.41 -25.87 -3.30
N ASP A 33 20.17 -25.50 -2.97
CA ASP A 33 19.45 -24.50 -3.77
C ASP A 33 20.25 -23.18 -3.80
N GLU A 34 20.32 -22.57 -4.99
CA GLU A 34 21.01 -21.30 -5.26
C GLU A 34 20.62 -20.19 -4.27
N ARG A 35 21.62 -19.42 -3.83
CA ARG A 35 21.42 -18.25 -2.97
C ARG A 35 22.16 -17.06 -3.54
N CYS A 36 21.63 -15.87 -3.31
CA CYS A 36 22.35 -14.65 -3.65
C CYS A 36 23.56 -14.43 -2.74
N GLY A 37 24.73 -14.86 -3.21
CA GLY A 37 25.98 -14.80 -2.45
C GLY A 37 27.22 -14.56 -3.31
N GLY A 38 27.07 -14.52 -4.64
CA GLY A 38 28.20 -14.47 -5.57
C GLY A 38 28.92 -15.80 -5.72
N GLY A 39 28.30 -16.89 -5.25
CA GLY A 39 28.75 -18.27 -5.37
C GLY A 39 27.89 -19.04 -6.37
N ASP A 40 28.46 -20.11 -6.89
CA ASP A 40 27.71 -21.19 -7.54
C ASP A 40 27.41 -22.17 -6.39
N ASP A 41 26.17 -22.26 -5.92
CA ASP A 41 25.78 -23.07 -4.75
C ASP A 41 25.26 -24.46 -5.17
N ASP A 42 24.75 -24.57 -6.41
CA ASP A 42 24.21 -25.79 -6.99
C ASP A 42 25.18 -26.52 -7.96
N CYS A 43 26.33 -25.90 -8.22
CA CYS A 43 27.43 -26.38 -9.05
C CYS A 43 27.06 -26.60 -10.53
N ASP A 44 26.08 -25.88 -11.08
CA ASP A 44 25.72 -25.97 -12.51
C ASP A 44 26.67 -25.17 -13.44
N GLY A 45 27.57 -24.37 -12.86
CA GLY A 45 28.53 -23.52 -13.56
C GLY A 45 28.00 -22.10 -13.85
N ARG A 46 26.88 -21.71 -13.26
CA ARG A 46 26.34 -20.36 -13.20
C ARG A 46 26.39 -19.88 -11.76
N THR A 47 26.15 -18.59 -11.57
CA THR A 47 26.31 -17.95 -10.27
C THR A 47 25.07 -17.12 -10.07
N ASP A 48 24.36 -17.38 -8.98
CA ASP A 48 23.14 -16.69 -8.58
C ASP A 48 22.07 -16.65 -9.71
N GLU A 49 21.83 -17.74 -10.46
CA GLU A 49 20.78 -17.76 -11.48
C GLU A 49 19.36 -17.96 -10.93
N GLY A 50 18.34 -17.75 -11.78
CA GLY A 50 16.95 -18.07 -11.41
C GLY A 50 16.23 -17.02 -10.55
N ASP A 51 16.59 -15.73 -10.69
CA ASP A 51 16.04 -14.58 -9.95
C ASP A 51 16.36 -14.59 -8.44
N VAL A 52 17.33 -15.38 -7.96
CA VAL A 52 17.62 -15.53 -6.51
C VAL A 52 18.03 -14.23 -5.84
N CYS A 53 18.79 -13.37 -6.51
CA CYS A 53 19.16 -12.05 -5.98
C CYS A 53 18.00 -11.07 -5.96
N GLU A 54 17.14 -11.10 -6.97
CA GLU A 54 15.92 -10.30 -7.01
C GLU A 54 14.93 -10.73 -5.93
N ILE A 55 14.78 -12.03 -5.69
CA ILE A 55 13.96 -12.59 -4.62
C ILE A 55 14.52 -12.18 -3.26
N ALA A 56 15.83 -12.37 -3.03
CA ALA A 56 16.48 -11.98 -1.78
C ALA A 56 16.31 -10.47 -1.51
N LEU A 57 16.41 -9.61 -2.53
CA LEU A 57 16.17 -8.18 -2.38
C LEU A 57 14.74 -7.89 -1.91
N LEU A 58 13.75 -8.53 -2.50
CA LEU A 58 12.33 -8.38 -2.15
C LEU A 58 12.01 -8.98 -0.76
N GLU A 59 12.62 -10.07 -0.37
CA GLU A 59 12.41 -10.61 0.99
C GLU A 59 13.00 -9.69 2.06
N GLN A 60 14.11 -9.01 1.74
CA GLN A 60 14.76 -8.10 2.66
C GLN A 60 14.16 -6.69 2.70
N SER A 61 13.42 -6.27 1.65
CA SER A 61 12.97 -4.88 1.46
C SER A 61 11.45 -4.72 1.50
N VAL A 62 10.74 -5.52 2.32
CA VAL A 62 9.26 -5.49 2.38
C VAL A 62 8.68 -4.07 2.44
N PRO A 63 9.14 -3.16 3.32
CA PRO A 63 8.58 -1.80 3.39
C PRO A 63 8.84 -0.92 2.16
N ALA A 64 9.76 -1.32 1.27
CA ALA A 64 10.10 -0.55 0.08
C ALA A 64 9.12 -0.73 -1.09
N TYR A 65 8.46 -1.89 -1.17
CA TYR A 65 7.54 -2.24 -2.27
C TYR A 65 6.12 -2.57 -1.81
N ALA A 66 5.95 -2.88 -0.52
CA ALA A 66 4.69 -3.08 0.15
C ALA A 66 4.71 -2.29 1.48
N PRO A 67 4.92 -0.96 1.43
CA PRO A 67 4.77 -0.13 2.62
C PRO A 67 3.35 -0.31 3.19
N PRO A 68 3.18 -0.25 4.52
CA PRO A 68 1.85 -0.24 5.12
C PRO A 68 1.10 1.03 4.69
N THR A 69 -0.22 0.93 4.56
CA THR A 69 -1.12 2.06 4.32
C THR A 69 -1.30 2.88 5.59
N THR A 70 -1.41 2.20 6.73
CA THR A 70 -1.33 2.77 8.08
C THR A 70 -0.69 1.77 9.05
N THR A 71 -0.03 2.28 10.08
CA THR A 71 0.41 1.53 11.27
C THR A 71 -0.08 2.17 12.57
N ASP A 72 -1.06 3.06 12.51
CA ASP A 72 -1.73 3.61 13.69
C ASP A 72 -2.69 2.56 14.28
N VAL A 73 -2.19 1.73 15.21
CA VAL A 73 -2.98 0.60 15.74
C VAL A 73 -3.98 1.07 16.79
N ASN A 74 -3.72 2.19 17.47
CA ASN A 74 -4.56 2.74 18.52
C ASN A 74 -5.46 3.90 18.06
N ALA A 75 -5.46 4.23 16.77
CA ALA A 75 -6.26 5.29 16.14
C ALA A 75 -6.04 6.67 16.80
N ASP A 76 -4.76 7.04 17.03
CA ASP A 76 -4.40 8.34 17.63
C ASP A 76 -3.80 9.36 16.65
N GLY A 77 -3.83 9.03 15.36
CA GLY A 77 -3.32 9.83 14.25
C GLY A 77 -1.81 9.72 14.05
N ARG A 78 -1.13 8.77 14.72
CA ARG A 78 0.33 8.62 14.66
C ARG A 78 0.70 7.19 14.27
N ALA A 79 1.76 7.06 13.49
CA ALA A 79 2.26 5.77 13.11
C ALA A 79 2.96 5.05 14.26
N ASP A 80 2.48 3.85 14.58
CA ASP A 80 3.13 2.97 15.56
C ASP A 80 4.18 2.08 14.90
N VAL A 81 5.22 1.73 15.67
CA VAL A 81 6.19 0.73 15.20
C VAL A 81 5.81 -0.64 15.72
N CYS A 82 5.51 -1.55 14.79
CA CYS A 82 5.17 -2.93 15.09
C CYS A 82 6.21 -3.87 14.51
N GLY A 83 6.46 -4.99 15.17
CA GLY A 83 7.39 -6.00 14.68
C GLY A 83 7.14 -7.37 15.27
N ARG A 84 7.56 -8.39 14.55
CA ARG A 84 7.42 -9.79 14.93
C ARG A 84 8.77 -10.34 15.39
N GLY A 85 8.84 -10.73 16.65
CA GLY A 85 10.00 -11.41 17.23
C GLY A 85 9.73 -12.88 17.48
N TYR A 86 10.66 -13.55 18.18
CA TYR A 86 10.59 -14.98 18.50
C TYR A 86 9.22 -15.45 19.04
N GLY A 87 8.59 -14.65 19.90
CA GLY A 87 7.35 -15.00 20.60
C GLY A 87 6.05 -14.62 19.89
N GLY A 88 6.10 -13.82 18.82
CA GLY A 88 4.92 -13.22 18.20
C GLY A 88 5.12 -11.73 17.91
N VAL A 89 4.01 -11.03 17.72
CA VAL A 89 3.98 -9.62 17.29
C VAL A 89 3.78 -8.70 18.47
N TRP A 90 4.38 -7.52 18.46
CA TRP A 90 4.04 -6.44 19.38
C TRP A 90 4.37 -5.10 18.75
N CYS A 91 3.86 -4.05 19.38
CA CYS A 91 4.06 -2.68 18.95
C CYS A 91 4.61 -1.83 20.09
N HIS A 92 5.14 -0.67 19.71
CA HIS A 92 5.31 0.49 20.56
C HIS A 92 4.51 1.62 19.93
N PHE A 93 3.56 2.16 20.68
CA PHE A 93 2.70 3.22 20.19
C PHE A 93 3.43 4.56 20.23
N ALA A 94 3.25 5.37 19.19
CA ALA A 94 3.79 6.73 19.18
C ALA A 94 3.06 7.58 20.23
N THR A 95 3.78 8.53 20.84
CA THR A 95 3.21 9.45 21.83
C THR A 95 3.85 10.82 21.68
N ASP A 96 3.30 11.85 22.32
CA ASP A 96 3.90 13.19 22.35
C ASP A 96 5.35 13.17 22.87
N ASP A 97 5.63 12.32 23.86
CA ASP A 97 6.92 12.22 24.56
C ASP A 97 7.86 11.15 23.97
N GLY A 98 7.47 10.45 22.90
CA GLY A 98 8.26 9.38 22.27
C GLY A 98 7.42 8.14 22.00
N TRP A 99 7.59 7.09 22.80
CA TRP A 99 7.00 5.77 22.55
C TRP A 99 6.40 5.17 23.82
N SER A 100 5.32 4.41 23.68
CA SER A 100 4.73 3.65 24.77
C SER A 100 5.58 2.45 25.16
N GLU A 101 5.24 1.85 26.32
CA GLU A 101 5.74 0.54 26.68
C GLU A 101 5.27 -0.51 25.67
N LYS A 102 6.05 -1.59 25.52
CA LYS A 102 5.71 -2.70 24.62
C LYS A 102 4.30 -3.22 24.90
N THR A 103 3.49 -3.36 23.85
CA THR A 103 2.14 -3.96 23.93
C THR A 103 2.20 -5.46 24.25
N ALA A 104 1.03 -6.06 24.53
CA ALA A 104 0.93 -7.51 24.66
C ALA A 104 1.45 -8.20 23.40
N THR A 105 2.20 -9.30 23.55
CA THR A 105 2.72 -10.06 22.40
C THR A 105 1.60 -10.85 21.76
N ARG A 106 0.95 -10.25 20.75
CA ARG A 106 -0.23 -10.74 20.04
C ARG A 106 -0.20 -10.23 18.59
N PRO A 107 -0.56 -11.07 17.61
CA PRO A 107 -0.84 -12.51 17.77
C PRO A 107 0.40 -13.35 18.11
N ALA A 108 0.20 -14.56 18.64
CA ALA A 108 1.25 -15.53 18.97
C ALA A 108 1.92 -16.19 17.74
N TRP A 109 2.27 -15.38 16.74
CA TRP A 109 2.98 -15.73 15.52
C TRP A 109 4.47 -16.00 15.78
N SER A 110 4.74 -17.04 16.56
CA SER A 110 6.05 -17.37 17.13
C SER A 110 6.89 -18.32 16.26
N ASP A 111 8.21 -18.36 16.48
CA ASP A 111 9.11 -19.27 15.73
C ASP A 111 8.69 -20.74 15.94
N PRO A 112 8.38 -21.20 17.17
CA PRO A 112 7.92 -22.57 17.37
C PRO A 112 6.63 -22.93 16.62
N ASN A 113 5.87 -21.94 16.15
CA ASN A 113 4.64 -22.10 15.38
C ASN A 113 4.86 -21.91 13.86
N GLY A 114 6.12 -21.84 13.38
CA GLY A 114 6.44 -21.77 11.94
C GLY A 114 6.44 -20.37 11.34
N TRP A 115 6.34 -19.32 12.16
CA TRP A 115 6.34 -17.93 11.67
C TRP A 115 7.73 -17.38 11.36
N ASN A 116 8.77 -18.19 11.48
CA ASN A 116 10.12 -17.91 11.00
C ASN A 116 10.36 -18.42 9.57
N ASP A 117 9.33 -18.95 8.89
CA ASP A 117 9.40 -19.32 7.48
C ASP A 117 9.21 -18.08 6.59
N VAL A 118 10.04 -17.94 5.55
CA VAL A 118 10.14 -16.70 4.74
C VAL A 118 8.87 -16.38 3.97
N ASP A 119 8.18 -17.39 3.48
CA ASP A 119 6.89 -17.30 2.80
C ASP A 119 5.73 -16.92 3.75
N ASN A 120 5.99 -16.92 5.06
CA ASN A 120 5.11 -16.36 6.08
C ASN A 120 5.55 -14.93 6.45
N TYR A 121 6.75 -14.73 7.01
CA TYR A 121 7.13 -13.42 7.56
C TYR A 121 7.35 -12.32 6.50
N ALA A 122 7.69 -12.66 5.25
CA ALA A 122 7.82 -11.65 4.18
C ALA A 122 6.46 -11.08 3.72
N THR A 123 5.35 -11.63 4.24
CA THR A 123 3.98 -11.26 3.88
C THR A 123 3.27 -10.42 4.94
N PHE A 124 4.00 -9.93 5.95
CA PHE A 124 3.48 -8.96 6.93
C PHE A 124 2.95 -7.70 6.23
N ARG A 125 1.66 -7.41 6.41
CA ARG A 125 0.99 -6.21 5.89
C ARG A 125 0.16 -5.59 7.00
N MET A 126 0.11 -4.26 7.01
CA MET A 126 -0.75 -3.48 7.88
C MET A 126 -1.53 -2.45 7.07
N GLY A 127 -2.76 -2.22 7.50
CA GLY A 127 -3.76 -1.36 6.88
C GLY A 127 -5.10 -1.50 7.61
N ASP A 128 -6.05 -0.62 7.35
CA ASP A 128 -7.38 -0.69 7.96
C ASP A 128 -8.29 -1.57 7.10
N LEU A 129 -8.79 -2.70 7.63
CA LEU A 129 -9.58 -3.66 6.85
C LEU A 129 -11.08 -3.53 7.12
N ASN A 130 -11.48 -2.82 8.16
CA ASN A 130 -12.85 -2.77 8.64
C ASN A 130 -13.41 -1.35 8.78
N ASP A 131 -12.62 -0.33 8.41
CA ASP A 131 -12.96 1.09 8.43
C ASP A 131 -13.29 1.55 9.86
N ASP A 132 -12.41 1.19 10.81
CA ASP A 132 -12.53 1.58 12.22
C ASP A 132 -11.43 2.55 12.69
N GLY A 133 -10.55 2.97 11.77
CA GLY A 133 -9.42 3.86 12.01
C GLY A 133 -8.22 3.18 12.66
N HIS A 134 -8.33 1.90 13.05
CA HIS A 134 -7.22 1.13 13.59
C HIS A 134 -6.50 0.35 12.48
N ALA A 135 -5.17 0.44 12.47
CA ALA A 135 -4.37 -0.44 11.63
C ALA A 135 -4.50 -1.89 12.07
N ASP A 136 -4.92 -2.75 11.16
CA ASP A 136 -4.98 -4.20 11.30
C ASP A 136 -3.69 -4.86 10.82
N LEU A 137 -3.55 -6.16 11.15
CA LEU A 137 -2.41 -6.96 10.75
C LEU A 137 -2.85 -8.20 9.97
N CYS A 138 -2.38 -8.32 8.73
CA CYS A 138 -2.49 -9.54 7.95
C CYS A 138 -1.11 -10.13 7.64
N ALA A 139 -1.03 -11.45 7.63
CA ALA A 139 0.06 -12.17 7.02
C ALA A 139 -0.41 -13.51 6.49
N ARG A 140 0.30 -14.02 5.50
CA ARG A 140 0.07 -15.34 4.96
C ARG A 140 0.64 -16.39 5.91
N ALA A 141 -0.20 -17.33 6.31
CA ALA A 141 0.18 -18.60 6.89
C ALA A 141 0.01 -19.73 5.87
N ASN A 142 0.46 -20.94 6.19
CA ASN A 142 0.41 -22.11 5.30
C ASN A 142 -1.00 -22.41 4.74
N ALA A 143 -2.06 -22.11 5.49
CA ALA A 143 -3.45 -22.35 5.09
C ALA A 143 -4.10 -21.15 4.35
N GLY A 144 -3.48 -19.98 4.34
CA GLY A 144 -4.04 -18.76 3.78
C GLY A 144 -3.65 -17.49 4.53
N VAL A 145 -4.18 -16.35 4.09
CA VAL A 145 -3.99 -15.05 4.72
C VAL A 145 -4.82 -15.00 6.00
N VAL A 146 -4.13 -14.81 7.12
CA VAL A 146 -4.71 -14.67 8.45
C VAL A 146 -4.60 -13.21 8.87
N CYS A 147 -5.71 -12.64 9.32
CA CYS A 147 -5.78 -11.25 9.75
C CYS A 147 -6.25 -11.16 11.20
N HIS A 148 -5.68 -10.18 11.91
CA HIS A 148 -5.96 -9.84 13.30
C HIS A 148 -6.27 -8.35 13.37
N LEU A 149 -7.44 -8.02 13.92
CA LEU A 149 -7.88 -6.63 13.98
C LEU A 149 -7.10 -5.82 15.03
N GLY A 150 -6.89 -4.54 14.74
CA GLY A 150 -6.30 -3.52 15.59
C GLY A 150 -7.23 -3.08 16.72
N GLY A 151 -6.77 -2.14 17.52
CA GLY A 151 -7.52 -1.62 18.65
C GLY A 151 -6.67 -0.90 19.68
N PRO A 152 -7.29 -0.27 20.70
CA PRO A 152 -6.60 0.67 21.61
C PRO A 152 -5.49 0.04 22.47
N ASP A 153 -5.49 -1.28 22.63
CA ASP A 153 -4.48 -2.03 23.41
C ASP A 153 -3.53 -2.87 22.52
N GLY A 154 -3.62 -2.72 21.20
CA GLY A 154 -2.92 -3.52 20.18
C GLY A 154 -3.81 -4.58 19.53
N PHE A 155 -3.20 -5.45 18.74
CA PHE A 155 -3.94 -6.46 17.96
C PHE A 155 -4.70 -7.48 18.82
N ALA A 156 -5.85 -7.93 18.29
CA ALA A 156 -6.59 -9.07 18.81
C ALA A 156 -5.76 -10.37 18.74
N GLU A 157 -5.83 -11.20 19.80
CA GLU A 157 -5.18 -12.53 19.79
C GLU A 157 -5.90 -13.50 18.85
N GLU A 158 -7.22 -13.46 18.83
CA GLU A 158 -8.02 -14.27 17.91
C GLU A 158 -7.97 -13.63 16.53
N GLY A 159 -7.62 -14.42 15.52
CA GLY A 159 -7.62 -14.02 14.12
C GLY A 159 -8.33 -15.08 13.28
N ALA A 160 -8.67 -14.72 12.05
CA ALA A 160 -9.34 -15.61 11.12
C ALA A 160 -8.54 -15.76 9.83
N ASN A 161 -8.69 -16.90 9.16
CA ASN A 161 -8.20 -17.06 7.78
C ASN A 161 -9.21 -16.40 6.84
N TRP A 162 -8.90 -15.18 6.40
CA TRP A 162 -9.76 -14.36 5.55
C TRP A 162 -9.69 -14.79 4.08
N ARG A 163 -8.58 -15.41 3.66
CA ARG A 163 -8.40 -15.88 2.28
C ARG A 163 -7.51 -17.11 2.18
N ALA A 164 -8.02 -18.17 1.54
CA ALA A 164 -7.27 -19.43 1.33
C ALA A 164 -6.19 -19.35 0.23
N LEU A 165 -5.14 -18.55 0.45
CA LEU A 165 -3.91 -18.51 -0.35
C LEU A 165 -2.86 -19.49 0.21
N SER A 166 -3.15 -20.79 0.16
CA SER A 166 -2.40 -21.85 0.87
C SER A 166 -1.17 -22.40 0.14
N ASP A 167 -0.29 -23.11 0.87
CA ASP A 167 0.85 -23.88 0.33
C ASP A 167 0.36 -24.90 -0.72
N ASP A 168 -0.72 -25.62 -0.41
CA ASP A 168 -1.32 -26.62 -1.31
C ASP A 168 -1.78 -26.02 -2.66
N ALA A 169 -2.08 -24.72 -2.67
CA ALA A 169 -2.43 -23.96 -3.86
C ALA A 169 -1.22 -23.28 -4.53
N GLY A 170 -0.01 -23.49 -4.00
CA GLY A 170 1.27 -22.99 -4.52
C GLY A 170 1.60 -21.56 -4.12
N TRP A 171 0.95 -21.00 -3.10
CA TRP A 171 1.19 -19.62 -2.66
C TRP A 171 2.46 -19.44 -1.81
N ASP A 172 3.12 -20.54 -1.46
CA ASP A 172 4.47 -20.60 -0.86
C ASP A 172 5.59 -20.24 -1.86
N ALA A 173 5.28 -20.03 -3.15
CA ALA A 173 6.28 -19.63 -4.12
C ALA A 173 6.53 -18.09 -4.15
N PRO A 174 7.79 -17.61 -4.25
CA PRO A 174 8.13 -16.18 -4.21
C PRO A 174 7.37 -15.30 -5.20
N ARG A 175 7.17 -15.81 -6.42
CA ARG A 175 6.39 -15.16 -7.49
C ARG A 175 4.90 -14.93 -7.16
N HIS A 176 4.43 -15.44 -6.03
CA HIS A 176 3.08 -15.30 -5.49
C HIS A 176 3.09 -14.53 -4.17
N TYR A 177 3.75 -15.02 -3.10
CA TYR A 177 3.67 -14.35 -1.79
C TYR A 177 4.30 -12.95 -1.75
N LEU A 178 5.37 -12.69 -2.53
CA LEU A 178 5.99 -11.36 -2.62
C LEU A 178 5.10 -10.32 -3.33
N THR A 179 3.96 -10.76 -3.88
CA THR A 179 3.01 -9.90 -4.59
C THR A 179 1.80 -9.52 -3.77
N ILE A 180 1.64 -10.08 -2.56
CA ILE A 180 0.54 -9.75 -1.65
C ILE A 180 0.65 -8.29 -1.21
N ARG A 181 -0.42 -7.52 -1.34
CA ARG A 181 -0.58 -6.11 -0.97
C ARG A 181 -1.93 -5.90 -0.30
N LEU A 182 -1.99 -4.85 0.51
CA LEU A 182 -3.21 -4.21 0.99
C LEU A 182 -3.33 -2.86 0.27
N ALA A 183 -4.51 -2.56 -0.25
CA ALA A 183 -4.86 -1.28 -0.88
C ALA A 183 -6.37 -1.19 -1.06
N ASP A 184 -6.98 -0.05 -0.73
CA ASP A 184 -8.39 0.23 -1.04
C ASP A 184 -8.60 0.41 -2.56
N VAL A 185 -9.03 -0.65 -3.26
CA VAL A 185 -9.21 -0.59 -4.72
C VAL A 185 -10.65 -0.25 -5.12
N ASN A 186 -11.59 -0.24 -4.18
CA ASN A 186 -13.00 0.08 -4.42
C ASN A 186 -13.46 1.42 -3.82
N GLY A 187 -12.56 2.14 -3.15
CA GLY A 187 -12.81 3.44 -2.53
C GLY A 187 -13.85 3.37 -1.42
N ASP A 188 -13.86 2.28 -0.64
CA ASP A 188 -14.81 2.09 0.47
C ASP A 188 -14.21 2.34 1.86
N GLY A 189 -12.96 2.82 1.92
CA GLY A 189 -12.22 3.10 3.15
C GLY A 189 -11.47 1.89 3.69
N ARG A 190 -11.68 0.69 3.13
CA ARG A 190 -11.08 -0.55 3.61
C ARG A 190 -10.01 -1.03 2.65
N ASP A 191 -8.89 -1.44 3.20
CA ASP A 191 -7.83 -2.03 2.42
C ASP A 191 -8.19 -3.44 1.93
N ASP A 192 -8.15 -3.61 0.61
CA ASP A 192 -8.41 -4.87 -0.06
C ASP A 192 -7.15 -5.71 -0.23
N LEU A 193 -7.32 -7.03 -0.28
CA LEU A 193 -6.21 -7.94 -0.53
C LEU A 193 -5.97 -8.10 -2.03
N CYS A 194 -4.84 -7.62 -2.54
CA CYS A 194 -4.42 -7.87 -3.91
C CYS A 194 -3.21 -8.79 -3.98
N ALA A 195 -3.24 -9.79 -4.87
CA ALA A 195 -2.08 -10.63 -5.12
C ALA A 195 -2.07 -11.22 -6.54
N ARG A 196 -0.88 -11.57 -7.01
CA ARG A 196 -0.68 -12.10 -8.36
C ARG A 196 -0.53 -13.62 -8.35
N SER A 197 -1.49 -14.28 -8.98
CA SER A 197 -1.48 -15.73 -9.23
C SER A 197 -0.76 -16.09 -10.54
N ALA A 198 -0.77 -17.37 -10.89
CA ALA A 198 -0.29 -17.82 -12.20
C ALA A 198 -1.10 -17.23 -13.37
N ALA A 199 -2.38 -16.89 -13.16
CA ALA A 199 -3.28 -16.37 -14.19
C ALA A 199 -3.21 -14.84 -14.37
N GLY A 200 -2.73 -14.11 -13.37
CA GLY A 200 -2.73 -12.64 -13.35
C GLY A 200 -2.93 -12.08 -11.95
N LEU A 201 -3.04 -10.75 -11.87
CA LEU A 201 -3.42 -10.06 -10.64
C LEU A 201 -4.90 -10.33 -10.35
N GLN A 202 -5.23 -10.58 -9.08
CA GLN A 202 -6.60 -10.61 -8.57
C GLN A 202 -6.62 -9.84 -7.26
N CYS A 203 -7.70 -9.09 -7.03
CA CYS A 203 -7.97 -8.44 -5.76
C CYS A 203 -9.21 -9.05 -5.14
N TRP A 204 -9.25 -9.05 -3.81
CA TRP A 204 -10.36 -9.56 -3.03
C TRP A 204 -10.79 -8.49 -2.03
N LEU A 205 -12.03 -8.03 -2.21
CA LEU A 205 -12.56 -6.90 -1.48
C LEU A 205 -12.77 -7.27 -0.01
N SER A 206 -12.39 -6.37 0.89
CA SER A 206 -12.67 -6.50 2.32
C SER A 206 -14.15 -6.26 2.58
N ASP A 207 -14.76 -7.13 3.39
CA ASP A 207 -16.09 -6.88 3.96
C ASP A 207 -16.03 -6.53 5.46
N GLY A 208 -14.82 -6.30 5.99
CA GLY A 208 -14.54 -6.07 7.41
C GLY A 208 -14.38 -7.35 8.24
N GLU A 209 -14.62 -8.52 7.65
CA GLU A 209 -14.44 -9.82 8.32
C GLU A 209 -13.69 -10.85 7.44
N SER A 210 -13.64 -10.65 6.13
CA SER A 210 -13.06 -11.57 5.15
C SER A 210 -12.76 -10.92 3.79
N PHE A 211 -12.06 -11.67 2.93
CA PHE A 211 -11.78 -11.28 1.53
C PHE A 211 -12.58 -12.17 0.55
N ALA A 212 -13.91 -12.06 0.60
CA ALA A 212 -14.83 -12.98 -0.07
C ALA A 212 -15.06 -12.65 -1.55
N THR A 213 -15.29 -11.38 -1.87
CA THR A 213 -15.61 -10.91 -3.23
C THR A 213 -14.33 -10.72 -4.01
N ALA A 214 -14.25 -11.25 -5.24
CA ALA A 214 -13.06 -11.13 -6.08
C ALA A 214 -13.33 -10.20 -7.27
N ILE A 215 -12.38 -9.31 -7.56
CA ILE A 215 -12.33 -8.53 -8.79
C ILE A 215 -11.09 -8.89 -9.61
N ASP A 216 -11.23 -8.89 -10.93
CA ASP A 216 -10.15 -9.28 -11.84
C ASP A 216 -9.22 -8.10 -12.11
N GLY A 217 -7.92 -8.31 -11.90
CA GLY A 217 -6.88 -7.37 -12.27
C GLY A 217 -6.29 -7.62 -13.68
N PRO A 218 -5.21 -6.91 -14.03
CA PRO A 218 -4.50 -7.13 -15.28
C PRO A 218 -4.01 -8.58 -15.44
N ARG A 219 -4.04 -9.09 -16.68
CA ARG A 219 -3.63 -10.47 -17.03
C ARG A 219 -2.10 -10.65 -17.07
N TRP A 220 -1.45 -10.34 -15.96
CA TRP A 220 -0.03 -10.52 -15.70
C TRP A 220 0.32 -11.99 -15.40
N SER A 221 0.05 -12.88 -16.35
CA SER A 221 0.17 -14.33 -16.17
C SER A 221 1.60 -14.86 -16.26
N ASN A 222 1.85 -16.03 -15.65
CA ASN A 222 3.14 -16.73 -15.76
C ASN A 222 3.48 -17.03 -17.23
N ASP A 223 2.49 -17.46 -18.00
CA ASP A 223 2.63 -17.75 -19.44
C ASP A 223 3.06 -16.53 -20.26
N SER A 224 2.76 -15.33 -19.77
CA SER A 224 3.17 -14.05 -20.37
C SER A 224 4.50 -13.53 -19.80
N GLY A 225 5.20 -14.34 -19.00
CA GLY A 225 6.52 -14.03 -18.45
C GLY A 225 6.51 -13.32 -17.09
N TRP A 226 5.34 -12.99 -16.53
CA TRP A 226 5.22 -12.26 -15.26
C TRP A 226 5.63 -13.07 -14.02
N GLY A 227 6.02 -14.33 -14.20
CA GLY A 227 6.62 -15.13 -13.14
C GLY A 227 8.06 -14.73 -12.78
N ALA A 228 8.68 -13.80 -13.52
CA ALA A 228 10.02 -13.29 -13.24
C ALA A 228 10.00 -12.10 -12.27
N ALA A 229 10.95 -12.07 -11.34
CA ALA A 229 11.03 -11.09 -10.25
C ALA A 229 11.14 -9.64 -10.73
N ARG A 230 11.85 -9.42 -11.84
CA ARG A 230 11.96 -8.09 -12.48
C ARG A 230 10.64 -7.51 -13.01
N TYR A 231 9.56 -8.29 -13.02
CA TYR A 231 8.21 -7.83 -13.36
C TYR A 231 7.31 -7.82 -12.13
N TYR A 232 7.11 -8.95 -11.45
CA TYR A 232 6.19 -8.99 -10.29
C TYR A 232 6.69 -8.14 -9.11
N GLY A 233 8.01 -7.96 -8.96
CA GLY A 233 8.61 -7.08 -7.95
C GLY A 233 8.33 -5.59 -8.16
N THR A 234 7.77 -5.23 -9.33
CA THR A 234 7.41 -3.85 -9.69
C THR A 234 5.93 -3.53 -9.47
N ILE A 235 5.08 -4.47 -9.03
CA ILE A 235 3.66 -4.16 -8.78
C ILE A 235 3.56 -3.11 -7.65
N ARG A 236 2.93 -1.97 -7.94
CA ARG A 236 2.67 -0.87 -7.00
C ARG A 236 1.20 -0.45 -7.10
N PHE A 237 0.64 -0.09 -5.96
CA PHE A 237 -0.69 0.49 -5.83
C PHE A 237 -0.58 1.97 -5.40
N GLY A 238 -1.51 2.80 -5.87
CA GLY A 238 -1.63 4.23 -5.55
C GLY A 238 -2.69 4.88 -6.43
N ASP A 239 -3.28 5.99 -6.00
CA ASP A 239 -4.34 6.68 -6.73
C ASP A 239 -3.74 7.54 -7.87
N LEU A 240 -3.75 7.01 -9.09
CA LEU A 240 -3.15 7.66 -10.25
C LEU A 240 -4.00 8.84 -10.72
N ASN A 241 -5.31 8.77 -10.58
CA ASN A 241 -6.25 9.71 -11.20
C ASN A 241 -6.98 10.63 -10.19
N GLY A 242 -6.66 10.55 -8.91
CA GLY A 242 -7.23 11.38 -7.84
C GLY A 242 -8.70 11.06 -7.56
N ASP A 243 -9.15 9.81 -7.74
CA ASP A 243 -10.54 9.39 -7.51
C ASP A 243 -10.78 8.63 -6.19
N GLY A 244 -9.76 8.58 -5.34
CA GLY A 244 -9.76 7.92 -4.03
C GLY A 244 -9.59 6.40 -4.10
N ARG A 245 -9.41 5.82 -5.29
CA ARG A 245 -9.23 4.37 -5.46
C ARG A 245 -7.79 4.05 -5.79
N ALA A 246 -7.28 2.97 -5.22
CA ALA A 246 -5.95 2.49 -5.55
C ALA A 246 -5.92 1.89 -6.97
N ASP A 247 -5.18 2.56 -7.86
CA ASP A 247 -4.82 2.05 -9.18
C ASP A 247 -3.60 1.14 -9.09
N VAL A 248 -3.29 0.41 -10.17
CA VAL A 248 -2.16 -0.51 -10.19
C VAL A 248 -1.21 -0.25 -11.36
N CYS A 249 0.07 -0.10 -11.05
CA CYS A 249 1.14 0.04 -12.03
C CYS A 249 2.18 -1.07 -11.89
N ALA A 250 2.70 -1.55 -13.02
CA ALA A 250 3.83 -2.46 -13.05
C ALA A 250 4.64 -2.33 -14.34
N ARG A 251 5.90 -2.76 -14.29
CA ARG A 251 6.81 -2.74 -15.43
C ARG A 251 6.74 -4.05 -16.21
N ALA A 252 6.35 -3.97 -17.48
CA ALA A 252 6.46 -5.05 -18.44
C ALA A 252 7.76 -4.95 -19.25
N ALA A 253 8.07 -5.96 -20.06
CA ALA A 253 9.27 -5.97 -20.90
C ALA A 253 9.43 -4.73 -21.81
N ALA A 254 8.31 -4.16 -22.29
CA ALA A 254 8.29 -3.00 -23.18
C ALA A 254 8.27 -1.63 -22.47
N GLY A 255 8.03 -1.61 -21.16
CA GLY A 255 7.81 -0.39 -20.40
C GLY A 255 6.76 -0.57 -19.30
N VAL A 256 6.45 0.52 -18.60
CA VAL A 256 5.45 0.52 -17.53
C VAL A 256 4.06 0.54 -18.12
N GLU A 257 3.15 -0.19 -17.48
CA GLU A 257 1.72 -0.12 -17.72
C GLU A 257 0.98 0.04 -16.41
N CYS A 258 -0.01 0.92 -16.43
CA CYS A 258 -0.90 1.18 -15.31
C CYS A 258 -2.33 0.86 -15.72
N PHE A 259 -3.14 0.50 -14.74
CA PHE A 259 -4.56 0.25 -14.94
C PHE A 259 -5.34 0.96 -13.84
N LEU A 260 -6.30 1.78 -14.25
CA LEU A 260 -7.15 2.52 -13.32
C LEU A 260 -8.26 1.61 -12.80
N SER A 261 -8.52 1.67 -11.50
CA SER A 261 -9.64 1.03 -10.85
C SER A 261 -10.94 1.79 -11.17
N ASP A 262 -12.04 1.06 -11.32
CA ASP A 262 -13.40 1.63 -11.28
C ASP A 262 -14.22 1.11 -10.09
N GLY A 263 -13.55 0.45 -9.14
CA GLY A 263 -14.11 -0.24 -7.98
C GLY A 263 -14.69 -1.63 -8.24
N GLU A 264 -14.92 -2.00 -9.50
CA GLU A 264 -15.36 -3.34 -9.89
C GLU A 264 -14.27 -4.12 -10.63
N GLY A 265 -13.19 -3.45 -11.01
CA GLY A 265 -12.02 -4.01 -11.67
C GLY A 265 -11.11 -2.93 -12.23
N PHE A 266 -10.26 -3.31 -13.17
CA PHE A 266 -9.22 -2.43 -13.73
C PHE A 266 -9.34 -2.28 -15.26
N PRO A 267 -10.43 -1.68 -15.80
CA PRO A 267 -10.72 -1.70 -17.24
C PRO A 267 -9.86 -0.75 -18.06
N THR A 268 -9.34 0.32 -17.45
CA THR A 268 -8.70 1.42 -18.18
C THR A 268 -7.19 1.29 -18.12
N ARG A 269 -6.57 0.84 -19.22
CA ARG A 269 -5.10 0.77 -19.33
C ARG A 269 -4.52 2.12 -19.74
N VAL A 270 -3.56 2.61 -18.96
CA VAL A 270 -2.71 3.77 -19.26
C VAL A 270 -1.30 3.29 -19.64
N GLU A 271 -0.76 3.79 -20.77
CA GLU A 271 0.63 3.51 -21.16
C GLU A 271 1.57 4.39 -20.33
N GLY A 272 2.45 3.76 -19.54
CA GLY A 272 3.49 4.43 -18.78
C GLY A 272 4.75 4.70 -19.62
N PRO A 273 5.81 5.23 -18.99
CA PRO A 273 7.08 5.45 -19.66
C PRO A 273 7.70 4.15 -20.18
N ARG A 274 8.41 4.25 -21.32
CA ARG A 274 9.07 3.12 -22.00
C ARG A 274 10.37 2.69 -21.31
N TRP A 275 10.26 2.34 -20.04
CA TRP A 275 11.32 1.74 -19.24
C TRP A 275 11.45 0.25 -19.56
N SER A 276 11.91 -0.05 -20.77
CA SER A 276 11.96 -1.40 -21.33
C SER A 276 13.22 -2.19 -20.93
N ASP A 277 13.16 -3.51 -21.06
CA ASP A 277 14.30 -4.41 -20.90
C ASP A 277 15.45 -4.03 -21.85
N ASP A 278 15.11 -3.78 -23.13
CA ASP A 278 16.07 -3.37 -24.16
C ASP A 278 16.78 -2.05 -23.83
N ALA A 279 16.12 -1.18 -23.05
CA ALA A 279 16.69 0.07 -22.57
C ALA A 279 17.45 -0.08 -21.23
N GLY A 280 17.59 -1.31 -20.72
CA GLY A 280 18.33 -1.63 -19.50
C GLY A 280 17.52 -1.56 -18.20
N TRP A 281 16.23 -1.23 -18.26
CA TRP A 281 15.37 -1.11 -17.06
C TRP A 281 15.01 -2.46 -16.42
N GLY A 282 15.33 -3.57 -17.08
CA GLY A 282 15.23 -4.91 -16.51
C GLY A 282 16.28 -5.22 -15.43
N ALA A 283 17.28 -4.36 -15.22
CA ALA A 283 18.29 -4.58 -14.19
C ALA A 283 17.79 -4.19 -12.78
N MET A 284 18.18 -4.98 -11.77
CA MET A 284 17.71 -4.86 -10.38
C MET A 284 17.86 -3.46 -9.79
N GLN A 285 18.98 -2.78 -10.05
CA GLN A 285 19.26 -1.42 -9.60
C GLN A 285 18.38 -0.31 -10.22
N HIS A 286 17.45 -0.68 -11.12
CA HIS A 286 16.49 0.22 -11.78
C HIS A 286 15.06 -0.18 -11.42
N TRP A 287 14.62 -1.40 -11.73
CA TRP A 287 13.21 -1.78 -11.53
C TRP A 287 12.81 -1.78 -10.04
N SER A 288 13.73 -2.11 -9.12
CA SER A 288 13.44 -2.13 -7.68
C SER A 288 13.18 -0.74 -7.10
N THR A 289 13.57 0.31 -7.82
CA THR A 289 13.43 1.72 -7.42
C THR A 289 12.10 2.34 -7.85
N MET A 290 11.23 1.60 -8.56
CA MET A 290 9.96 2.17 -9.01
C MET A 290 9.04 2.51 -7.84
N ARG A 291 8.55 3.74 -7.80
CA ARG A 291 7.60 4.28 -6.82
C ARG A 291 6.47 5.02 -7.51
N LEU A 292 5.37 5.09 -6.79
CA LEU A 292 4.19 5.91 -7.05
C LEU A 292 4.15 6.98 -5.94
N ALA A 293 4.06 8.26 -6.32
CA ALA A 293 4.04 9.41 -5.39
C ALA A 293 3.51 10.67 -6.10
N ASP A 294 2.71 11.50 -5.46
CA ASP A 294 2.32 12.83 -5.97
C ASP A 294 3.46 13.83 -5.71
N VAL A 295 4.45 13.88 -6.60
CA VAL A 295 5.70 14.61 -6.34
C VAL A 295 5.63 16.10 -6.66
N ASP A 296 4.53 16.59 -7.22
CA ASP A 296 4.35 18.02 -7.48
C ASP A 296 3.10 18.63 -6.83
N GLY A 297 2.36 17.83 -6.07
CA GLY A 297 1.25 18.23 -5.21
C GLY A 297 -0.03 18.55 -5.98
N ASP A 298 -0.20 17.96 -7.18
CA ASP A 298 -1.32 18.23 -8.07
C ASP A 298 -2.53 17.30 -7.87
N GLY A 299 -2.43 16.36 -6.92
CA GLY A 299 -3.45 15.38 -6.59
C GLY A 299 -3.42 14.13 -7.48
N PHE A 300 -2.48 14.03 -8.43
CA PHE A 300 -2.26 12.85 -9.23
C PHE A 300 -0.95 12.15 -8.84
N THR A 301 -0.99 10.82 -8.77
CA THR A 301 0.21 10.06 -8.44
C THR A 301 1.16 9.93 -9.64
N ASP A 302 2.41 10.34 -9.48
CA ASP A 302 3.43 10.22 -10.51
C ASP A 302 4.25 8.94 -10.42
N LEU A 303 4.96 8.63 -11.52
CA LEU A 303 5.83 7.45 -11.58
C LEU A 303 7.31 7.84 -11.48
N CYS A 304 7.96 7.44 -10.39
CA CYS A 304 9.36 7.75 -10.13
C CYS A 304 10.24 6.50 -10.14
N ALA A 305 11.44 6.60 -10.74
CA ALA A 305 12.45 5.56 -10.66
C ALA A 305 13.84 6.07 -11.03
N ARG A 306 14.85 5.33 -10.58
CA ARG A 306 16.26 5.60 -10.88
C ARG A 306 16.69 4.95 -12.18
N SER A 307 17.15 5.76 -13.12
CA SER A 307 17.80 5.32 -14.36
C SER A 307 19.32 5.14 -14.17
N ALA A 308 20.04 4.80 -15.23
CA ALA A 308 21.50 4.77 -15.19
C ALA A 308 22.14 6.17 -14.99
N SER A 309 21.41 7.25 -15.29
CA SER A 309 21.93 8.63 -15.31
C SER A 309 21.37 9.55 -14.22
N ASP A 310 20.23 9.22 -13.62
CA ASP A 310 19.50 10.14 -12.74
C ASP A 310 18.38 9.42 -11.98
N LEU A 311 17.80 10.11 -10.99
CA LEU A 311 16.47 9.83 -10.48
C LEU A 311 15.50 10.74 -11.23
N ARG A 312 14.39 10.17 -11.71
CA ARG A 312 13.38 10.90 -12.47
C ARG A 312 11.97 10.49 -12.05
N CYS A 313 11.05 11.43 -12.24
CA CYS A 313 9.62 11.20 -12.13
C CYS A 313 8.97 11.52 -13.47
N VAL A 314 7.94 10.78 -13.85
CA VAL A 314 7.14 11.04 -15.04
C VAL A 314 5.75 11.38 -14.58
N ARG A 315 5.33 12.60 -14.87
CA ARG A 315 4.09 13.17 -14.37
C ARG A 315 2.86 12.60 -15.04
N PHE A 316 1.82 12.35 -14.26
CA PHE A 316 0.51 11.98 -14.74
C PHE A 316 -0.41 13.21 -14.79
N ASP A 317 -0.99 13.51 -15.96
CA ASP A 317 -1.82 14.71 -16.13
C ASP A 317 -3.33 14.48 -15.89
N GLY A 318 -3.67 13.43 -15.15
CA GLY A 318 -5.03 12.91 -15.02
C GLY A 318 -5.47 11.99 -16.17
N SER A 319 -4.68 11.87 -17.25
CA SER A 319 -5.03 11.01 -18.40
C SER A 319 -3.87 10.22 -18.98
N ALA A 320 -2.65 10.75 -18.93
CA ALA A 320 -1.46 10.12 -19.48
C ALA A 320 -0.18 10.58 -18.79
N PHE A 321 0.84 9.73 -18.86
CA PHE A 321 2.20 10.09 -18.48
C PHE A 321 2.86 10.92 -19.57
N ALA A 322 3.22 12.18 -19.26
CA ALA A 322 3.69 13.13 -20.26
C ALA A 322 5.08 13.71 -19.95
N ASP A 323 5.20 14.46 -18.86
CA ASP A 323 6.39 15.26 -18.57
C ASP A 323 7.37 14.50 -17.67
N THR A 324 8.65 14.47 -18.05
CA THR A 324 9.70 13.89 -17.20
C THR A 324 10.39 14.97 -16.38
N LEU A 325 10.30 14.88 -15.06
CA LEU A 325 11.07 15.67 -14.11
C LEU A 325 12.37 14.94 -13.77
N ILE A 326 13.50 15.67 -13.77
CA ILE A 326 14.77 15.15 -13.28
C ILE A 326 14.93 15.59 -11.83
N VAL A 327 14.82 14.64 -10.91
CA VAL A 327 14.92 14.88 -9.46
C VAL A 327 16.37 15.25 -9.10
N GLY A 328 17.34 14.53 -9.67
CA GLY A 328 18.75 14.85 -9.47
C GLY A 328 19.70 13.84 -10.09
N ASN A 329 21.00 14.08 -9.93
CA ASN A 329 22.03 13.17 -10.41
C ASN A 329 22.23 11.98 -9.44
N TYR A 330 21.45 10.93 -9.67
CA TYR A 330 21.53 9.64 -8.99
C TYR A 330 22.06 8.54 -9.94
N SER A 331 23.12 8.86 -10.69
CA SER A 331 23.69 8.00 -11.73
C SER A 331 24.55 6.85 -11.21
N ASN A 332 24.73 5.83 -12.05
CA ASN A 332 25.71 4.77 -11.82
C ASN A 332 27.15 5.34 -11.73
N GLU A 333 27.47 6.35 -12.55
CA GLU A 333 28.79 7.01 -12.54
C GLU A 333 29.08 7.71 -11.19
N SER A 334 28.03 8.16 -10.50
CA SER A 334 28.12 8.73 -9.15
C SER A 334 27.96 7.68 -8.03
N GLY A 335 27.96 6.38 -8.35
CA GLY A 335 27.95 5.29 -7.37
C GLY A 335 26.56 4.87 -6.87
N TRP A 336 25.48 5.39 -7.45
CA TRP A 336 24.11 5.06 -7.03
C TRP A 336 23.62 3.69 -7.50
N ASN A 337 24.45 2.92 -8.18
CA ASN A 337 24.19 1.50 -8.48
C ASN A 337 24.58 0.57 -7.32
N ASP A 338 24.97 1.09 -6.17
CA ASP A 338 25.15 0.34 -4.92
C ASP A 338 23.78 0.00 -4.30
N VAL A 339 23.57 -1.26 -3.89
CA VAL A 339 22.32 -1.74 -3.28
C VAL A 339 21.96 -0.99 -2.01
N SER A 340 22.96 -0.63 -1.21
CA SER A 340 22.78 0.15 0.02
C SER A 340 22.35 1.60 -0.22
N ASN A 341 22.32 2.03 -1.48
CA ASN A 341 21.79 3.30 -1.92
C ASN A 341 20.45 3.11 -2.66
N TYR A 342 20.41 2.35 -3.77
CA TYR A 342 19.19 2.32 -4.60
C TYR A 342 18.00 1.60 -3.93
N ALA A 343 18.24 0.66 -3.02
CA ALA A 343 17.16 -0.04 -2.32
C ALA A 343 16.44 0.83 -1.27
N THR A 344 16.92 2.06 -1.04
CA THR A 344 16.48 2.93 0.05
C THR A 344 15.51 4.03 -0.38
N LEU A 345 15.10 4.09 -1.66
CA LEU A 345 14.11 5.08 -2.09
C LEU A 345 12.77 4.90 -1.36
N ARG A 346 12.36 5.95 -0.65
CA ARG A 346 11.07 6.13 0.04
C ARG A 346 10.43 7.42 -0.43
N VAL A 347 9.11 7.49 -0.25
CA VAL A 347 8.26 8.62 -0.64
C VAL A 347 7.35 8.98 0.52
N GLY A 348 7.13 10.27 0.70
CA GLY A 348 6.23 10.85 1.70
C GLY A 348 6.54 12.34 1.88
N ASP A 349 5.54 13.14 2.19
CA ASP A 349 5.66 14.59 2.42
C ASP A 349 6.39 14.86 3.75
N VAL A 350 7.65 15.32 3.71
CA VAL A 350 8.43 15.64 4.91
C VAL A 350 8.33 17.11 5.31
N ASN A 351 7.72 17.95 4.48
CA ASN A 351 7.68 19.40 4.69
C ASN A 351 6.24 19.97 4.86
N ALA A 352 5.24 19.11 4.81
CA ALA A 352 3.81 19.40 4.82
C ALA A 352 3.39 20.43 3.76
N ASP A 353 3.98 20.38 2.56
CA ASP A 353 3.60 21.24 1.44
C ASP A 353 2.61 20.58 0.47
N GLY A 354 2.30 19.30 0.70
CA GLY A 354 1.38 18.51 -0.09
C GLY A 354 2.01 17.83 -1.31
N ALA A 355 3.32 17.97 -1.54
CA ALA A 355 4.04 17.13 -2.47
C ALA A 355 4.78 16.02 -1.73
N ASP A 356 4.71 14.80 -2.25
CA ASP A 356 5.52 13.69 -1.77
C ASP A 356 7.01 13.92 -2.07
N ASP A 357 7.82 13.87 -1.02
CA ASP A 357 9.27 14.03 -1.14
C ASP A 357 9.97 12.69 -1.39
N LEU A 358 11.03 12.72 -2.21
CA LEU A 358 11.82 11.52 -2.50
C LEU A 358 13.04 11.44 -1.57
N CYS A 359 12.98 10.56 -0.58
CA CYS A 359 14.06 10.31 0.37
C CYS A 359 14.87 9.07 0.02
N LEU A 360 16.21 9.20 -0.03
CA LEU A 360 17.13 8.09 -0.28
C LEU A 360 18.38 8.23 0.59
N ARG A 361 19.01 7.10 0.86
CA ARG A 361 20.32 7.02 1.49
C ARG A 361 21.43 7.12 0.45
N ALA A 362 22.38 8.01 0.68
CA ALA A 362 23.69 7.98 0.05
C ALA A 362 24.75 7.42 1.03
N ASN A 363 25.95 7.15 0.53
CA ASN A 363 27.10 6.78 1.38
C ASN A 363 27.36 7.79 2.52
N ALA A 364 27.04 9.06 2.26
CA ALA A 364 27.21 10.18 3.17
C ALA A 364 25.98 10.45 4.05
N GLY A 365 24.94 9.62 4.05
CA GLY A 365 23.74 9.79 4.89
C GLY A 365 22.44 9.92 4.10
N MET A 366 21.34 10.10 4.83
CA MET A 366 20.02 10.31 4.24
C MET A 366 19.89 11.69 3.59
N ARG A 367 19.12 11.77 2.50
CA ARG A 367 18.73 13.03 1.86
C ARG A 367 17.31 12.92 1.33
N CYS A 368 16.58 14.03 1.32
CA CYS A 368 15.25 14.13 0.73
C CYS A 368 15.23 15.22 -0.33
N ASN A 369 14.53 14.95 -1.44
CA ASN A 369 14.40 15.84 -2.57
C ASN A 369 12.98 16.44 -2.52
N LEU A 370 12.90 17.73 -2.25
CA LEU A 370 11.67 18.47 -2.00
C LEU A 370 11.27 19.26 -3.23
N TRP A 371 10.04 19.09 -3.67
CA TRP A 371 9.52 19.88 -4.78
C TRP A 371 9.42 21.36 -4.40
N ASN A 372 9.74 22.26 -5.33
CA ASN A 372 9.67 23.70 -5.10
C ASN A 372 8.87 24.46 -6.18
N GLY A 373 8.10 23.73 -6.98
CA GLY A 373 7.31 24.28 -8.09
C GLY A 373 8.06 24.37 -9.44
N GLU A 374 9.39 24.26 -9.46
CA GLU A 374 10.18 24.22 -10.70
C GLU A 374 11.10 23.00 -10.78
N GLY A 375 11.64 22.55 -9.65
CA GLY A 375 12.52 21.40 -9.53
C GLY A 375 12.56 20.91 -8.09
N PHE A 376 13.69 20.30 -7.71
CA PHE A 376 13.85 19.71 -6.38
C PHE A 376 14.99 20.36 -5.60
N ASP A 377 14.67 20.89 -4.42
CA ASP A 377 15.66 21.22 -3.40
C ASP A 377 16.09 19.98 -2.64
N VAL A 378 17.31 19.96 -2.10
CA VAL A 378 17.81 18.82 -1.32
C VAL A 378 18.01 19.23 0.12
N ILE A 379 17.40 18.49 1.04
CA ILE A 379 17.68 18.59 2.46
C ILE A 379 18.43 17.35 2.94
N GLU A 380 19.32 17.54 3.91
CA GLU A 380 20.08 16.46 4.53
C GLU A 380 19.29 15.87 5.71
N GLY A 381 19.28 14.55 5.79
CA GLY A 381 18.65 13.79 6.87
C GLY A 381 19.67 13.29 7.91
N PRO A 382 19.30 12.25 8.66
CA PRO A 382 20.20 11.62 9.63
C PRO A 382 21.53 11.16 9.00
N GLY A 383 22.61 11.30 9.78
CA GLY A 383 23.99 10.94 9.40
C GLY A 383 24.24 9.43 9.34
N TRP A 384 23.41 8.71 8.60
CA TRP A 384 23.43 7.25 8.43
C TRP A 384 24.50 6.82 7.41
N HIS A 385 25.75 7.12 7.74
CA HIS A 385 26.93 6.99 6.87
C HIS A 385 27.46 5.55 6.74
N ASP A 386 28.16 5.26 5.64
CA ASP A 386 28.87 3.98 5.44
C ASP A 386 29.90 3.70 6.54
N ASP A 387 30.64 4.72 6.98
CA ASP A 387 31.68 4.58 8.01
C ASP A 387 31.12 4.29 9.41
N GLN A 388 29.79 4.41 9.57
CA GLN A 388 29.03 4.00 10.74
C GLN A 388 28.31 2.66 10.54
N GLY A 389 28.52 1.98 9.40
CA GLY A 389 27.99 0.66 9.09
C GLY A 389 26.60 0.64 8.47
N TRP A 390 26.04 1.79 8.08
CA TRP A 390 24.69 1.87 7.50
C TRP A 390 24.58 1.30 6.08
N ASN A 391 25.71 0.90 5.47
CA ASN A 391 25.71 0.11 4.24
C ASN A 391 25.43 -1.38 4.46
N GLY A 392 25.23 -1.83 5.71
CA GLY A 392 24.84 -3.20 6.01
C GLY A 392 23.33 -3.45 5.84
N ASP A 393 22.99 -4.62 5.29
CA ASP A 393 21.61 -5.06 4.99
C ASP A 393 20.65 -4.94 6.18
N ALA A 394 21.15 -5.14 7.40
CA ALA A 394 20.35 -5.04 8.63
C ALA A 394 19.91 -3.60 8.99
N TYR A 395 20.38 -2.60 8.24
CA TYR A 395 20.15 -1.17 8.49
C TYR A 395 19.40 -0.51 7.33
N PHE A 396 19.98 -0.49 6.13
CA PHE A 396 19.40 0.32 5.03
C PHE A 396 18.06 -0.22 4.52
N HIS A 397 17.81 -1.53 4.63
CA HIS A 397 16.52 -2.12 4.28
C HIS A 397 15.39 -1.66 5.21
N GLY A 398 15.70 -1.35 6.46
CA GLY A 398 14.74 -0.95 7.48
C GLY A 398 14.34 0.53 7.46
N ILE A 399 14.87 1.33 6.53
CA ILE A 399 14.52 2.74 6.37
C ILE A 399 13.07 2.86 5.90
N GLN A 400 12.28 3.67 6.59
CA GLN A 400 10.85 3.89 6.37
C GLN A 400 10.52 5.36 6.66
N LEU A 401 9.39 5.84 6.14
CA LEU A 401 8.85 7.18 6.41
C LEU A 401 7.48 7.04 7.05
N ALA A 402 7.22 7.82 8.11
CA ALA A 402 5.95 7.78 8.83
C ALA A 402 5.79 9.03 9.71
N ASP A 403 4.57 9.51 9.92
CA ASP A 403 4.33 10.58 10.92
C ASP A 403 4.26 9.96 12.31
N VAL A 404 5.26 10.19 13.17
CA VAL A 404 5.27 9.66 14.55
C VAL A 404 4.96 10.73 15.60
N ASN A 405 4.65 11.95 15.19
CA ASN A 405 4.41 13.08 16.07
C ASN A 405 3.10 13.84 15.77
N GLY A 406 2.29 13.35 14.84
CA GLY A 406 0.96 13.86 14.50
C GLY A 406 1.02 15.26 13.85
N ASP A 407 2.15 15.64 13.25
CA ASP A 407 2.31 16.94 12.61
C ASP A 407 2.11 16.90 11.08
N ARG A 408 1.69 15.74 10.56
CA ARG A 408 1.46 15.42 9.16
C ARG A 408 2.70 15.53 8.28
N ARG A 409 3.90 15.51 8.89
CA ARG A 409 5.17 15.38 8.17
C ARG A 409 5.68 13.96 8.34
N ALA A 410 6.14 13.39 7.24
CA ALA A 410 6.74 12.08 7.24
C ALA A 410 8.14 12.14 7.89
N ASP A 411 8.29 11.46 9.02
CA ASP A 411 9.53 11.35 9.76
C ASP A 411 10.44 10.25 9.19
N VAL A 412 11.75 10.44 9.29
CA VAL A 412 12.71 9.43 8.80
C VAL A 412 13.03 8.43 9.90
N CYS A 413 12.54 7.20 9.73
CA CYS A 413 12.66 6.12 10.69
C CYS A 413 13.51 4.97 10.18
N ALA A 414 14.27 4.34 11.07
CA ALA A 414 14.98 3.11 10.76
C ALA A 414 15.43 2.35 12.02
N ARG A 415 15.69 1.05 11.83
CA ARG A 415 16.35 0.23 12.82
C ARG A 415 17.85 0.50 12.83
N ALA A 416 18.36 1.01 13.95
CA ALA A 416 19.79 1.09 14.24
C ALA A 416 20.25 -0.11 15.09
N GLY A 417 21.57 -0.27 15.26
CA GLY A 417 22.12 -1.37 16.05
C GLY A 417 21.68 -1.34 17.53
N ALA A 418 21.44 -0.15 18.06
CA ALA A 418 20.96 0.09 19.42
C ALA A 418 19.42 0.24 19.51
N GLY A 419 18.69 -0.14 18.46
CA GLY A 419 17.22 -0.14 18.44
C GLY A 419 16.62 0.82 17.43
N TRP A 420 15.32 1.07 17.55
CA TRP A 420 14.55 1.90 16.61
C TRP A 420 14.83 3.39 16.78
N ARG A 421 14.96 4.13 15.66
CA ARG A 421 15.24 5.57 15.63
C ARG A 421 14.31 6.24 14.61
N CYS A 422 13.53 7.21 15.05
CA CYS A 422 12.74 8.09 14.19
C CYS A 422 13.19 9.52 14.39
N HIS A 423 13.57 10.20 13.32
CA HIS A 423 13.99 11.59 13.34
C HIS A 423 12.84 12.47 12.84
N PRO A 424 12.18 13.24 13.72
CA PRO A 424 11.00 13.97 13.30
C PRO A 424 11.33 15.11 12.34
N ALA A 425 10.63 15.17 11.22
CA ALA A 425 10.72 16.26 10.27
C ALA A 425 10.21 17.55 10.92
N ARG A 426 10.91 18.66 10.67
CA ARG A 426 10.54 19.99 11.20
C ARG A 426 11.33 21.07 10.51
N ASP A 427 10.86 22.31 10.63
CA ASP A 427 11.68 23.45 10.29
C ASP A 427 12.78 23.70 11.33
N LEU A 428 14.00 23.88 10.83
CA LEU A 428 15.18 24.19 11.62
C LEU A 428 15.66 25.60 11.30
N VAL A 429 15.95 26.38 12.34
CA VAL A 429 16.51 27.73 12.20
C VAL A 429 18.00 27.61 11.88
N GLY A 430 18.38 27.99 10.66
CA GLY A 430 19.78 28.05 10.22
C GLY A 430 20.61 29.11 10.97
N GLU A 431 21.94 29.07 10.81
CA GLU A 431 22.84 30.10 11.37
C GLU A 431 22.56 31.50 10.81
N ASP A 432 21.96 31.58 9.63
CA ASP A 432 21.47 32.79 8.97
C ASP A 432 20.12 33.30 9.52
N GLY A 433 19.50 32.55 10.44
CA GLY A 433 18.20 32.84 11.01
C GLY A 433 17.01 32.49 10.10
N VAL A 434 17.26 31.76 9.01
CA VAL A 434 16.20 31.32 8.08
C VAL A 434 15.74 29.92 8.48
N GLU A 435 14.44 29.75 8.64
CA GLU A 435 13.82 28.44 8.84
C GLU A 435 13.82 27.66 7.52
N ARG A 436 14.24 26.40 7.58
CA ARG A 436 14.32 25.49 6.45
C ARG A 436 13.89 24.09 6.89
N PRO A 437 13.26 23.30 6.02
CA PRO A 437 12.95 21.91 6.33
C PRO A 437 14.21 21.12 6.70
N GLY A 438 14.06 20.23 7.68
CA GLY A 438 15.12 19.37 8.17
C GLY A 438 14.58 18.35 9.16
N PHE A 439 15.48 17.72 9.91
CA PHE A 439 15.14 16.65 10.84
C PHE A 439 15.71 16.91 12.22
N GLY A 440 14.89 16.71 13.25
CA GLY A 440 15.27 16.86 14.65
C GLY A 440 16.04 15.68 15.23
N ASP A 441 16.24 15.74 16.55
CA ASP A 441 16.81 14.64 17.32
C ASP A 441 15.91 13.39 17.28
N ALA A 442 16.54 12.20 17.29
CA ALA A 442 15.82 10.94 17.21
C ALA A 442 14.95 10.66 18.45
N ARG A 443 13.67 10.39 18.22
CA ARG A 443 12.81 9.62 19.13
C ARG A 443 13.24 8.16 19.04
N SER A 444 13.58 7.55 20.17
CA SER A 444 14.25 6.24 20.20
C SER A 444 13.44 5.22 21.00
N VAL A 445 13.44 3.97 20.54
CA VAL A 445 13.03 2.80 21.33
C VAL A 445 14.26 1.94 21.58
N ASP A 446 14.48 1.53 22.83
CA ASP A 446 15.55 0.59 23.22
C ASP A 446 15.11 -0.88 23.02
N GLU A 447 14.33 -1.12 21.97
CA GLU A 447 13.89 -2.42 21.45
C GLU A 447 14.35 -2.52 19.99
N PHE A 448 14.24 -3.70 19.37
CA PHE A 448 14.69 -3.94 18.00
C PHE A 448 16.22 -3.91 17.82
N THR A 449 16.97 -4.17 18.90
CA THR A 449 18.44 -4.06 18.93
C THR A 449 19.17 -5.24 18.30
N ASN A 450 20.46 -5.07 17.97
CA ASN A 450 21.31 -6.19 17.51
C ASN A 450 21.41 -7.29 18.58
N ASP A 451 21.61 -6.90 19.85
CA ASP A 451 21.73 -7.81 20.99
C ASP A 451 20.41 -8.55 21.29
N GLY A 452 19.27 -7.95 20.93
CA GLY A 452 17.94 -8.56 20.98
C GLY A 452 17.66 -9.54 19.84
N GLY A 453 18.62 -9.78 18.94
CA GLY A 453 18.47 -10.72 17.82
C GLY A 453 17.84 -10.11 16.56
N TRP A 454 17.38 -8.86 16.60
CA TRP A 454 16.69 -8.20 15.49
C TRP A 454 17.56 -7.85 14.28
N SER A 455 18.80 -8.33 14.23
CA SER A 455 19.57 -8.29 12.98
C SER A 455 19.18 -9.42 12.02
N ALA A 456 18.50 -10.45 12.53
CA ALA A 456 18.02 -11.58 11.75
C ALA A 456 16.90 -11.15 10.77
N PRO A 457 16.96 -11.55 9.49
CA PRO A 457 15.94 -11.22 8.48
C PRO A 457 14.51 -11.50 8.95
N GLU A 458 14.25 -12.66 9.53
CA GLU A 458 12.94 -13.13 10.00
C GLU A 458 12.27 -12.25 11.08
N TYR A 459 13.03 -11.31 11.65
CA TYR A 459 12.51 -10.31 12.58
C TYR A 459 12.56 -8.91 11.97
N ARG A 460 13.69 -8.47 11.43
CA ARG A 460 13.85 -7.07 10.97
C ARG A 460 12.98 -6.70 9.79
N THR A 461 12.66 -7.65 8.90
CA THR A 461 11.84 -7.37 7.71
C THR A 461 10.36 -7.24 8.06
N THR A 462 9.99 -7.63 9.29
CA THR A 462 8.63 -7.51 9.83
C THR A 462 8.43 -6.22 10.63
N ILE A 463 9.48 -5.41 10.84
CA ILE A 463 9.35 -4.12 11.50
C ILE A 463 8.68 -3.17 10.51
N LEU A 464 7.43 -2.84 10.75
CA LEU A 464 6.62 -1.93 9.93
C LEU A 464 6.35 -0.64 10.69
N ILE A 465 6.48 0.46 9.97
CA ILE A 465 5.94 1.76 10.33
C ILE A 465 5.50 2.45 9.04
N GLY A 466 4.42 3.20 9.08
CA GLY A 466 4.01 4.02 7.95
C GLY A 466 2.59 4.53 8.08
N GLY A 467 2.29 5.50 7.25
CA GLY A 467 0.99 6.14 7.24
C GLY A 467 0.67 6.99 8.49
N PRO A 468 -0.62 7.37 8.68
CA PRO A 468 -1.67 7.20 7.68
C PRO A 468 -1.24 7.87 6.38
N ARG A 469 -1.23 7.08 5.30
CA ARG A 469 -1.19 7.67 3.97
C ARG A 469 -2.56 8.27 3.81
N CYS A 470 -2.62 9.54 3.47
CA CYS A 470 -3.89 10.15 3.22
C CYS A 470 -4.56 9.41 2.05
N LEU A 471 -5.59 8.62 2.35
CA LEU A 471 -6.45 7.94 1.39
C LEU A 471 -7.72 8.77 1.36
N ALA A 472 -8.07 9.33 0.19
CA ALA A 472 -9.23 10.19 0.06
C ALA A 472 -10.52 9.41 0.37
N ALA A 473 -11.00 9.50 1.61
CA ALA A 473 -12.30 9.02 2.04
C ALA A 473 -13.36 10.12 1.84
N THR A 474 -14.59 9.89 2.29
CA THR A 474 -15.58 10.99 2.41
C THR A 474 -15.34 11.68 3.73
N GLU A 475 -15.10 12.99 3.70
CA GLU A 475 -14.94 13.79 4.94
C GLU A 475 -16.05 13.57 5.95
N THR A 476 -15.63 13.48 7.21
CA THR A 476 -16.48 13.44 8.38
C THR A 476 -15.98 14.50 9.36
N CYS A 477 -16.87 15.26 10.00
CA CYS A 477 -16.48 16.29 10.97
C CYS A 477 -15.88 15.67 12.26
N ASN A 478 -14.64 15.21 12.20
CA ASN A 478 -13.95 14.44 13.23
C ASN A 478 -12.61 15.12 13.63
N GLY A 479 -12.24 16.23 13.00
CA GLY A 479 -10.99 16.96 13.22
C GLY A 479 -9.78 16.38 12.48
N VAL A 480 -10.03 15.48 11.53
CA VAL A 480 -9.08 14.84 10.61
C VAL A 480 -9.42 15.29 9.19
N ASP A 481 -8.43 15.22 8.31
CA ASP A 481 -8.56 15.45 6.87
C ASP A 481 -8.71 14.04 6.26
N ASP A 482 -9.94 13.54 6.29
CA ASP A 482 -10.32 12.20 5.85
C ASP A 482 -10.31 12.09 4.31
N ASP A 483 -10.60 13.16 3.57
CA ASP A 483 -10.60 13.15 2.09
C ASP A 483 -9.28 13.59 1.45
N CYS A 484 -8.34 14.03 2.29
CA CYS A 484 -6.97 14.33 1.89
C CYS A 484 -6.85 15.52 0.93
N ASP A 485 -7.88 16.35 0.85
CA ASP A 485 -7.86 17.63 0.13
C ASP A 485 -7.10 18.72 0.90
N ARG A 486 -6.68 18.42 2.14
CA ARG A 486 -5.84 19.27 2.99
C ARG A 486 -6.59 20.42 3.65
N VAL A 487 -7.90 20.36 3.62
CA VAL A 487 -8.76 21.04 4.58
C VAL A 487 -9.19 19.98 5.62
N ILE A 488 -9.48 20.43 6.83
CA ILE A 488 -10.00 19.53 7.87
C ILE A 488 -11.48 19.84 7.93
N ASP A 489 -12.31 18.81 7.85
CA ASP A 489 -13.76 18.90 8.02
C ASP A 489 -14.43 19.91 7.05
N GLU A 490 -14.23 19.80 5.72
CA GLU A 490 -14.74 20.76 4.72
C GLU A 490 -15.95 20.32 3.90
N VAL A 491 -16.43 19.08 4.09
CA VAL A 491 -17.57 18.59 3.32
C VAL A 491 -18.89 19.07 3.89
N SER A 492 -19.62 19.72 2.98
CA SER A 492 -20.98 20.20 3.15
C SER A 492 -22.00 19.09 2.89
N MET A 493 -22.42 18.34 3.91
CA MET A 493 -23.69 17.60 3.85
C MET A 493 -24.84 18.50 4.33
N ALA A 494 -26.09 18.06 4.24
CA ALA A 494 -27.19 18.77 4.88
C ALA A 494 -27.42 18.13 6.24
N GLU A 495 -27.48 18.95 7.29
CA GLU A 495 -27.75 18.52 8.66
C GLU A 495 -28.95 17.56 8.75
N THR A 496 -28.76 16.49 9.48
CA THR A 496 -29.77 15.49 9.84
C THR A 496 -29.85 15.44 11.35
N CYS A 497 -31.05 15.37 11.95
CA CYS A 497 -31.25 15.33 13.41
C CYS A 497 -30.68 14.06 14.06
N ASN A 498 -29.36 13.97 14.16
CA ASN A 498 -28.60 12.81 14.58
C ASN A 498 -27.66 13.17 15.76
N GLY A 499 -27.56 14.45 16.12
CA GLY A 499 -26.70 14.95 17.20
C GLY A 499 -25.24 15.18 16.79
N ALA A 500 -24.96 15.24 15.49
CA ALA A 500 -23.67 15.55 14.90
C ALA A 500 -23.74 16.89 14.13
N ASP A 501 -22.57 17.45 13.89
CA ASP A 501 -22.35 18.56 12.96
C ASP A 501 -22.01 17.85 11.64
N ASP A 502 -22.96 17.76 10.71
CA ASP A 502 -22.84 17.03 9.43
C ASP A 502 -22.25 17.94 8.31
N ASP A 503 -22.24 19.26 8.49
CA ASP A 503 -21.74 20.24 7.52
C ASP A 503 -20.51 21.05 7.99
N CYS A 504 -20.02 20.72 9.18
CA CYS A 504 -18.81 21.19 9.82
C CYS A 504 -18.75 22.71 10.03
N ASP A 505 -19.90 23.40 10.13
CA ASP A 505 -19.94 24.84 10.36
C ASP A 505 -19.75 25.25 11.84
N GLY A 506 -19.76 24.26 12.73
CA GLY A 506 -19.58 24.41 14.18
C GLY A 506 -20.89 24.55 14.95
N ALA A 507 -22.04 24.40 14.32
CA ALA A 507 -23.32 24.14 14.96
C ALA A 507 -23.73 22.67 14.76
N VAL A 508 -24.74 22.22 15.51
CA VAL A 508 -25.18 20.81 15.51
C VAL A 508 -26.65 20.81 15.19
N ASP A 509 -27.04 20.03 14.18
CA ASP A 509 -28.43 19.81 13.78
C ASP A 509 -29.17 21.10 13.34
N GLU A 510 -28.50 22.13 12.80
CA GLU A 510 -29.12 23.36 12.31
C GLU A 510 -29.56 23.26 10.84
N HIS A 511 -30.67 23.90 10.46
CA HIS A 511 -31.13 23.86 9.07
C HIS A 511 -31.44 22.45 8.52
N ALA A 512 -31.57 21.43 9.38
CA ALA A 512 -32.35 20.24 9.05
C ALA A 512 -33.75 20.68 8.57
N GLY A 513 -34.27 20.04 7.51
CA GLY A 513 -35.22 20.64 6.57
C GLY A 513 -36.62 21.04 7.08
N ASP A 514 -37.58 21.14 6.15
CA ASP A 514 -39.00 21.35 6.51
C ASP A 514 -39.59 20.05 7.10
N GLU A 515 -40.25 20.16 8.26
CA GLU A 515 -40.88 19.05 9.01
C GLU A 515 -41.78 18.15 8.12
N SER A 516 -41.59 16.82 8.17
CA SER A 516 -42.46 15.85 7.47
C SER A 516 -43.11 14.87 8.45
N CYS A 517 -44.41 14.62 8.28
CA CYS A 517 -45.23 13.77 9.16
C CYS A 517 -44.87 12.27 8.98
N ASN A 518 -43.69 11.87 9.47
CA ASN A 518 -43.02 10.60 9.23
C ASN A 518 -42.65 9.87 10.54
N GLY A 519 -42.80 10.53 11.70
CA GLY A 519 -42.45 10.01 13.02
C GLY A 519 -41.00 10.30 13.44
N ALA A 520 -40.32 11.20 12.74
CA ALA A 520 -39.04 11.80 13.11
C ALA A 520 -39.23 13.31 13.29
N ASP A 521 -38.35 13.90 14.08
CA ASP A 521 -38.16 15.34 14.21
C ASP A 521 -37.22 15.71 13.05
N ASP A 522 -37.74 16.31 11.98
CA ASP A 522 -36.99 16.55 10.75
C ASP A 522 -36.38 17.96 10.70
N ASP A 523 -36.85 18.87 11.57
CA ASP A 523 -36.36 20.25 11.71
C ASP A 523 -35.56 20.52 13.00
N CYS A 524 -35.38 19.49 13.82
CA CYS A 524 -34.59 19.42 15.05
C CYS A 524 -35.01 20.42 16.13
N ASP A 525 -36.28 20.83 16.18
CA ASP A 525 -36.79 21.75 17.21
C ASP A 525 -37.08 21.07 18.57
N GLY A 526 -36.95 19.74 18.62
CA GLY A 526 -37.18 18.90 19.79
C GLY A 526 -38.62 18.43 19.94
N VAL A 527 -39.45 18.64 18.93
CA VAL A 527 -40.82 18.16 18.81
C VAL A 527 -40.90 17.28 17.56
N VAL A 528 -41.75 16.25 17.60
CA VAL A 528 -41.91 15.32 16.48
C VAL A 528 -43.25 15.62 15.80
N ASP A 529 -43.21 15.90 14.50
CA ASP A 529 -44.30 16.11 13.57
C ASP A 529 -45.28 17.27 13.95
N GLU A 530 -44.79 18.42 14.41
CA GLU A 530 -45.60 19.57 14.90
C GLU A 530 -46.12 20.50 13.80
N ASP A 531 -45.38 20.67 12.70
CA ASP A 531 -45.75 21.66 11.68
C ASP A 531 -46.55 21.11 10.48
N VAL A 532 -46.64 19.78 10.29
CA VAL A 532 -47.37 19.19 9.14
C VAL A 532 -48.21 17.95 9.45
N CYS A 533 -48.88 17.88 10.60
CA CYS A 533 -49.93 16.86 10.83
C CYS A 533 -51.33 17.46 10.93
N SER A 534 -51.75 18.20 9.89
CA SER A 534 -53.15 18.59 9.72
C SER A 534 -53.86 17.76 8.65
N GLY A 535 -54.27 16.55 9.05
CA GLY A 535 -55.45 15.87 8.53
C GLY A 535 -55.21 14.51 7.85
N ASP A 536 -55.44 13.40 8.54
CA ASP A 536 -56.77 12.76 8.59
C ASP A 536 -56.80 11.68 9.67
N ALA A 537 -57.91 11.62 10.40
CA ALA A 537 -58.09 10.73 11.53
C ALA A 537 -58.25 9.26 11.08
N SER A 538 -57.46 8.34 11.64
CA SER A 538 -57.96 7.01 12.03
C SER A 538 -57.01 6.30 13.00
N VAL A 539 -57.16 6.63 14.29
CA VAL A 539 -56.70 5.81 15.41
C VAL A 539 -57.53 4.52 15.45
N PRO A 540 -56.94 3.30 15.43
CA PRO A 540 -57.63 2.12 15.90
C PRO A 540 -57.45 2.04 17.43
N GLY A 541 -58.51 2.38 18.15
CA GLY A 541 -58.59 2.21 19.60
C GLY A 541 -58.48 0.75 19.99
N ALA A 542 -57.64 0.48 20.99
CA ALA A 542 -57.63 -0.77 21.73
C ALA A 542 -58.84 -0.80 22.69
N ASP A 543 -59.69 -1.82 22.57
CA ASP A 543 -60.53 -2.25 23.67
C ASP A 543 -60.78 -3.77 23.64
N ALA A 544 -60.85 -4.31 24.85
CA ALA A 544 -60.63 -5.71 25.19
C ALA A 544 -61.87 -6.64 25.01
N GLY A 545 -61.57 -7.89 24.69
CA GLY A 545 -62.19 -9.06 25.34
C GLY A 545 -63.42 -9.73 24.69
N PRO A 546 -63.61 -11.05 24.88
CA PRO A 546 -64.23 -11.93 23.90
C PRO A 546 -65.67 -12.35 24.24
N SER A 547 -66.47 -12.71 23.23
CA SER A 547 -67.66 -13.59 23.35
C SER A 547 -68.07 -14.16 21.99
N ALA A 548 -68.14 -15.48 21.90
CA ALA A 548 -68.61 -16.28 20.76
C ALA A 548 -70.17 -16.41 20.74
N PRO A 549 -70.80 -17.30 19.95
CA PRO A 549 -71.00 -17.24 18.49
C PRO A 549 -72.49 -17.44 18.07
N SER A 550 -72.87 -17.00 16.86
CA SER A 550 -73.96 -17.53 16.02
C SER A 550 -73.99 -16.70 14.72
N GLY A 551 -74.26 -17.16 13.50
CA GLY A 551 -74.61 -18.44 12.91
C GLY A 551 -75.13 -18.17 11.49
N SER A 552 -74.77 -19.04 10.55
CA SER A 552 -75.38 -19.32 9.22
C SER A 552 -75.40 -18.27 8.09
N GLY A 553 -74.99 -18.69 6.88
CA GLY A 553 -75.54 -18.15 5.63
C GLY A 553 -74.66 -18.15 4.37
N GLU A 554 -74.51 -19.32 3.76
CA GLU A 554 -74.41 -19.64 2.31
C GLU A 554 -73.64 -18.78 1.26
N SER A 555 -72.86 -19.54 0.47
CA SER A 555 -72.31 -19.32 -0.87
C SER A 555 -73.09 -18.46 -1.87
N ALA A 556 -72.36 -17.71 -2.70
CA ALA A 556 -72.67 -17.60 -4.13
C ALA A 556 -71.43 -17.25 -4.98
N VAL A 557 -71.34 -17.95 -6.10
CA VAL A 557 -70.37 -17.89 -7.18
C VAL A 557 -70.81 -16.85 -8.24
N GLY A 558 -69.86 -16.19 -8.88
CA GLY A 558 -70.02 -15.49 -10.17
C GLY A 558 -68.85 -14.53 -10.40
N GLY A 559 -68.03 -14.57 -11.44
CA GLY A 559 -68.17 -15.17 -12.76
C GLY A 559 -68.33 -14.07 -13.83
N CYS A 560 -67.42 -14.08 -14.81
CA CYS A 560 -67.34 -13.25 -16.04
C CYS A 560 -66.66 -11.87 -15.88
N GLY A 561 -65.73 -11.43 -16.73
CA GLY A 561 -65.18 -11.99 -17.96
C GLY A 561 -64.79 -10.88 -18.94
N CYS A 562 -63.67 -11.09 -19.67
CA CYS A 562 -63.31 -10.54 -20.99
C CYS A 562 -63.04 -9.01 -21.09
N ALA A 563 -62.12 -8.46 -21.88
CA ALA A 563 -61.21 -8.97 -22.91
C ALA A 563 -60.09 -7.94 -23.18
N THR A 564 -58.94 -8.43 -23.65
CA THR A 564 -57.87 -7.73 -24.41
C THR A 564 -58.31 -7.54 -25.89
N PRO A 565 -57.48 -7.15 -26.88
CA PRO A 565 -56.27 -6.30 -26.96
C PRO A 565 -56.38 -5.24 -28.10
N GLY A 566 -55.40 -4.35 -28.23
CA GLY A 566 -55.24 -3.49 -29.42
C GLY A 566 -53.77 -3.26 -29.77
N ALA A 567 -53.26 -4.03 -30.72
CA ALA A 567 -51.97 -3.82 -31.39
C ALA A 567 -52.21 -3.25 -32.80
N SER A 568 -51.29 -2.42 -33.32
CA SER A 568 -50.59 -2.70 -34.60
C SER A 568 -49.74 -1.52 -35.14
N ASN A 569 -48.48 -1.86 -35.40
CA ASN A 569 -47.68 -1.66 -36.63
C ASN A 569 -47.12 -0.26 -37.03
N GLY A 570 -45.78 -0.22 -37.21
CA GLY A 570 -44.99 0.78 -37.97
C GLY A 570 -45.17 0.68 -39.50
N PRO A 571 -44.20 0.97 -40.41
CA PRO A 571 -42.74 1.13 -40.22
C PRO A 571 -42.01 2.22 -41.10
N SER A 572 -40.67 2.31 -40.92
CA SER A 572 -39.61 2.53 -41.94
C SER A 572 -39.49 3.79 -42.82
N GLY A 573 -38.27 4.35 -42.90
CA GLY A 573 -37.83 5.19 -44.03
C GLY A 573 -36.47 5.88 -43.81
N ALA A 574 -35.45 5.49 -44.59
CA ALA A 574 -34.05 5.88 -44.49
C ALA A 574 -33.63 6.98 -45.51
N TRP A 575 -32.33 7.33 -45.46
CA TRP A 575 -31.47 8.06 -46.43
C TRP A 575 -31.47 9.59 -46.36
N ALA A 576 -30.43 10.36 -46.71
CA ALA A 576 -28.96 10.27 -46.78
C ALA A 576 -28.49 11.58 -47.47
N LEU A 577 -27.24 12.00 -47.22
CA LEU A 577 -26.34 12.80 -48.08
C LEU A 577 -26.53 14.32 -48.30
N CYS A 578 -25.46 15.07 -47.96
CA CYS A 578 -24.65 15.99 -48.80
C CYS A 578 -24.14 17.18 -47.97
N ALA A 579 -23.02 17.86 -48.22
CA ALA A 579 -21.69 17.59 -48.79
C ALA A 579 -20.96 18.95 -48.79
N LEU A 580 -19.65 18.92 -48.48
CA LEU A 580 -18.55 19.77 -49.01
C LEU A 580 -18.55 21.31 -48.86
N GLY A 581 -17.45 21.81 -48.27
CA GLY A 581 -16.89 23.14 -48.49
C GLY A 581 -15.37 23.15 -48.25
N LEU A 582 -14.59 23.30 -49.32
CA LEU A 582 -13.12 23.24 -49.41
C LEU A 582 -12.58 24.63 -49.80
N ALA A 583 -11.52 25.15 -49.16
CA ALA A 583 -10.48 26.06 -49.71
C ALA A 583 -9.49 26.51 -48.62
N LEU A 584 -8.24 26.02 -48.58
CA LEU A 584 -7.00 26.60 -49.15
C LEU A 584 -6.50 27.92 -48.50
N TRP A 585 -5.29 27.95 -47.90
CA TRP A 585 -4.02 28.36 -48.57
C TRP A 585 -2.81 28.64 -47.61
N ARG A 586 -1.74 27.84 -47.79
CA ARG A 586 -0.27 28.13 -47.86
C ARG A 586 0.50 29.08 -46.90
N ARG A 587 1.55 28.48 -46.29
CA ARG A 587 3.03 28.76 -46.32
C ARG A 587 3.58 30.19 -46.12
N ARG A 588 4.51 30.33 -45.16
CA ARG A 588 5.90 30.91 -45.22
C ARG A 588 6.35 31.25 -43.78
N ARG A 589 7.61 31.25 -43.33
CA ARG A 589 8.95 30.85 -43.78
C ARG A 589 9.88 31.10 -42.57
N ARG A 590 10.93 30.29 -42.43
CA ARG A 590 12.17 30.58 -41.69
C ARG A 590 12.75 31.97 -41.97
N ARG A 591 13.41 32.56 -40.95
CA ARG A 591 14.57 33.50 -40.96
C ARG A 591 14.65 34.12 -39.55
N VAL A 592 15.77 34.30 -38.87
CA VAL A 592 17.22 34.13 -39.08
C VAL A 592 17.80 33.70 -37.74
#